data_AF-A0A944ZDT0-F1
#
_entry.id   AF-A0A944ZDT0-F1
#
_cell.length_a   1.000
_cell.length_b   1.000
_cell.length_c   1.000
_cell.angle_alpha   90.00
_cell.angle_beta   90.00
_cell.angle_gamma   90.00
#
_symmetry.space_group_name_H-M   'P 1'
#
loop_
_entity.id
_entity.type
_entity.pdbx_description
1 polymer ?
#
loop_
_entity_poly.entity_id
_entity_poly.type
_entity_poly.pdbx_seq_one_letter_code
_entity_poly.pdbx_strand_id
1 'polypeptide(L)'
;MDFLLDFSHGKTKNSRSLMIDFISRQSRLILPLCIALMFSACQEDPSRHLNLGNWYLQKGLLDEAIMEYREVSRLYSGDQSQLTRDQFQVLGKAHFKLAIAYTKKGWWEYALNEAKRSFDISPNKDCHDLVGLIEIKISQGVSS
;
A
#
# COMPACT_ATOMS: atom_id res chain seq x y z
N MET A 1 62.52 25.66 36.02
CA MET A 1 61.31 26.48 35.88
C MET A 1 61.01 26.54 34.39
N ASP A 2 60.20 25.58 33.96
CA ASP A 2 59.83 25.34 32.58
C ASP A 2 58.87 26.43 32.11
N PHE A 3 59.29 27.20 31.12
CA PHE A 3 58.38 28.03 30.33
C PHE A 3 58.74 27.86 28.86
N LEU A 4 58.58 26.61 28.38
CA LEU A 4 58.51 26.34 26.95
C LEU A 4 57.18 26.89 26.44
N LEU A 5 57.31 27.96 25.66
CA LEU A 5 56.27 28.57 24.86
C LEU A 5 55.73 27.54 23.85
N ASP A 6 54.64 26.85 24.18
CA ASP A 6 53.83 26.16 23.19
C ASP A 6 52.95 27.20 22.48
N PHE A 7 53.55 27.90 21.51
CA PHE A 7 52.84 28.85 20.66
C PHE A 7 52.03 28.06 19.63
N SER A 8 50.80 27.72 20.02
CA SER A 8 49.80 27.11 19.15
C SER A 8 49.61 27.96 17.89
N HIS A 9 50.15 27.48 16.75
CA HIS A 9 49.94 28.10 15.45
C HIS A 9 48.48 27.90 15.03
N GLY A 10 47.64 28.88 15.36
CA GLY A 10 46.27 28.98 14.85
C GLY A 10 46.28 29.15 13.33
N LYS A 11 46.03 28.08 12.58
CA LYS A 11 45.79 28.16 11.13
C LYS A 11 44.49 28.94 10.88
N THR A 12 44.59 30.15 10.32
CA THR A 12 43.44 30.93 9.86
C THR A 12 42.85 30.29 8.60
N LYS A 13 41.62 29.77 8.70
CA LYS A 13 40.90 29.20 7.55
C LYS A 13 40.56 30.29 6.54
N ASN A 14 40.92 30.09 5.26
CA ASN A 14 40.58 31.03 4.19
C ASN A 14 39.11 30.88 3.73
N SER A 15 38.60 31.88 3.02
CA SER A 15 37.20 31.95 2.56
C SER A 15 36.77 30.73 1.74
N ARG A 16 37.66 30.15 0.92
CA ARG A 16 37.38 28.92 0.15
C ARG A 16 37.21 27.69 1.04
N SER A 17 38.06 27.53 2.06
CA SER A 17 37.94 26.45 3.04
C SER A 17 36.66 26.56 3.84
N LEU A 18 36.24 27.77 4.22
CA LEU A 18 34.98 28.01 4.92
C LEU A 18 33.76 27.66 4.05
N MET A 19 33.81 27.98 2.75
CA MET A 19 32.75 27.65 1.80
C MET A 19 32.63 26.14 1.54
N ILE A 20 33.75 25.43 1.40
CA ILE A 20 33.78 23.96 1.22
C ILE A 20 33.29 23.26 2.50
N ASP A 21 33.71 23.74 3.68
CA ASP A 21 33.22 23.22 4.96
C ASP A 21 31.71 23.46 5.14
N PHE A 22 31.20 24.60 4.67
CA PHE A 22 29.77 24.92 4.71
C PHE A 22 28.96 24.01 3.77
N ILE A 23 29.41 23.84 2.52
CA ILE A 23 28.76 22.97 1.52
C ILE A 23 28.79 21.50 1.97
N SER A 24 29.93 21.02 2.50
CA SER A 24 30.04 19.64 3.00
C SER A 24 29.23 19.40 4.28
N ARG A 25 29.06 20.40 5.15
CA ARG A 25 28.18 20.31 6.32
C ARG A 25 26.70 20.30 5.93
N GLN A 26 26.31 21.13 4.96
CA GLN A 26 24.95 21.13 4.43
C GLN A 26 24.62 19.82 3.70
N SER A 27 25.53 19.30 2.87
CA SER A 27 25.28 18.04 2.15
C SER A 27 25.16 16.84 3.09
N ARG A 28 25.91 16.80 4.20
CA ARG A 28 25.78 15.76 5.24
C ARG A 28 24.43 15.76 5.98
N LEU A 29 23.70 16.87 5.99
CA LEU A 29 22.39 16.99 6.64
C LEU A 29 21.24 16.86 5.63
N ILE A 30 21.37 17.49 4.46
CA ILE A 30 20.34 17.53 3.44
C ILE A 30 20.20 16.17 2.73
N LEU A 31 21.32 15.50 2.42
CA LEU A 31 21.29 14.22 1.71
C LEU A 31 20.52 13.11 2.47
N PRO A 32 20.80 12.81 3.76
CA PRO A 32 20.03 11.81 4.49
C PRO A 32 18.57 12.24 4.72
N LEU A 33 18.29 13.55 4.86
CA LEU A 33 16.93 14.06 4.95
C LEU A 33 16.15 13.82 3.65
N CYS A 34 16.75 14.13 2.50
CA CYS A 34 16.17 13.86 1.19
C CYS A 34 15.95 12.36 0.99
N ILE A 35 16.93 11.52 1.37
CA ILE A 35 16.80 10.06 1.30
C ILE A 35 15.65 9.57 2.19
N ALA A 36 15.52 10.07 3.42
CA ALA A 36 14.44 9.71 4.33
C ALA A 36 13.05 10.11 3.79
N LEU A 37 12.94 11.28 3.15
CA LEU A 37 11.72 11.74 2.49
C LEU A 37 11.35 10.88 1.27
N MET A 38 12.35 10.43 0.51
CA MET A 38 12.12 9.52 -0.61
C MET A 38 11.65 8.14 -0.13
N PHE A 39 12.24 7.61 0.96
CA PHE A 39 11.80 6.34 1.54
C PHE A 39 10.38 6.41 2.12
N SER A 40 10.00 7.51 2.78
CA SER A 40 8.64 7.66 3.31
C SER A 40 7.58 7.86 2.22
N ALA A 41 7.94 8.49 1.10
CA ALA A 41 7.04 8.65 -0.05
C ALA A 41 6.72 7.31 -0.76
N CYS A 42 7.59 6.31 -0.65
CA CYS A 42 7.41 5.01 -1.31
C CYS A 42 6.60 3.98 -0.51
N GLN A 43 6.05 4.34 0.66
CA GLN A 43 5.26 3.39 1.44
C GLN A 43 3.84 3.26 0.85
N GLU A 44 3.58 2.16 0.15
CA GLU A 44 2.25 1.85 -0.36
C GLU A 44 1.35 1.33 0.77
N ASP A 45 0.23 2.03 0.99
CA ASP A 45 -0.79 1.66 1.97
C ASP A 45 -1.97 1.00 1.24
N PRO A 46 -2.24 -0.30 1.46
CA PRO A 46 -3.34 -1.02 0.81
C PRO A 46 -4.71 -0.37 1.04
N SER A 47 -4.90 0.35 2.15
CA SER A 47 -6.15 1.06 2.44
C SER A 47 -6.44 2.16 1.42
N ARG A 48 -5.40 2.77 0.84
CA ARG A 48 -5.54 3.81 -0.20
C ARG A 48 -6.09 3.23 -1.49
N HIS A 49 -5.56 2.08 -1.92
CA HIS A 49 -6.08 1.34 -3.07
C HIS A 49 -7.53 0.89 -2.83
N LEU A 50 -7.86 0.37 -1.65
CA LEU A 50 -9.25 0.03 -1.31
C LEU A 50 -10.20 1.23 -1.44
N ASN A 51 -9.80 2.40 -0.93
CA ASN A 51 -10.60 3.62 -0.99
C ASN A 51 -10.73 4.16 -2.42
N LEU A 52 -9.66 4.14 -3.21
CA LEU A 52 -9.67 4.56 -4.60
C LEU A 52 -10.54 3.61 -5.46
N GLY A 53 -10.43 2.30 -5.24
CA GLY A 53 -11.31 1.31 -5.86
C GLY A 53 -12.79 1.54 -5.52
N ASN A 54 -13.11 1.91 -4.28
CA ASN A 54 -14.48 2.27 -3.88
C ASN A 54 -15.00 3.49 -4.66
N TRP A 55 -14.15 4.50 -4.86
CA TRP A 55 -14.48 5.67 -5.65
C TRP A 55 -14.74 5.30 -7.12
N TYR A 56 -13.88 4.51 -7.75
CA TYR A 56 -14.07 4.03 -9.12
C TYR A 56 -15.36 3.20 -9.26
N LEU A 57 -15.61 2.30 -8.31
CA LEU A 57 -16.81 1.46 -8.30
C LEU A 57 -18.09 2.32 -8.21
N GLN A 58 -18.09 3.38 -7.39
CA GLN A 58 -19.20 4.33 -7.29
C GLN A 58 -19.45 5.08 -8.61
N LYS A 59 -18.39 5.34 -9.39
CA LYS A 59 -18.46 5.95 -10.72
C LYS A 59 -18.82 4.97 -11.83
N GLY A 60 -18.93 3.68 -11.54
CA GLY A 60 -19.16 2.64 -12.54
C GLY A 60 -17.93 2.29 -13.38
N LEU A 61 -16.76 2.80 -13.00
CA LEU A 61 -15.46 2.52 -13.63
C LEU A 61 -14.95 1.17 -13.12
N LEU A 62 -15.53 0.08 -13.66
CA LEU A 62 -15.36 -1.26 -13.10
C LEU A 62 -13.94 -1.80 -13.28
N ASP A 63 -13.29 -1.51 -14.39
CA ASP A 63 -11.92 -2.00 -14.66
C ASP A 63 -10.90 -1.37 -13.71
N GLU A 64 -10.98 -0.06 -13.54
CA GLU A 64 -10.15 0.70 -12.61
C GLU A 64 -10.40 0.25 -11.18
N ALA A 65 -11.67 0.05 -10.79
CA ALA A 65 -11.99 -0.49 -9.47
C ALA A 65 -11.36 -1.87 -9.24
N ILE A 66 -11.46 -2.78 -10.23
CA ILE A 66 -10.86 -4.11 -10.15
C ILE A 66 -9.34 -4.03 -10.01
N MET A 67 -8.68 -3.16 -10.77
CA MET A 67 -7.23 -2.97 -10.66
C MET A 67 -6.83 -2.54 -9.25
N GLU A 68 -7.48 -1.52 -8.70
CA GLU A 68 -7.17 -1.02 -7.35
C GLU A 68 -7.40 -2.08 -6.27
N TYR A 69 -8.51 -2.83 -6.32
CA TYR A 69 -8.73 -3.87 -5.31
C TYR A 69 -7.76 -5.04 -5.43
N ARG A 70 -7.32 -5.40 -6.65
CA ARG A 70 -6.26 -6.42 -6.84
C ARG A 70 -4.94 -5.98 -6.23
N GLU A 71 -4.66 -4.68 -6.24
CA GLU A 71 -3.43 -4.14 -5.67
C GLU A 71 -3.36 -4.32 -4.15
N VAL A 72 -4.50 -4.28 -3.47
CA VAL A 72 -4.58 -4.66 -2.04
C VAL A 72 -4.08 -6.10 -1.83
N SER A 73 -4.56 -7.04 -2.65
CA SER A 73 -4.11 -8.43 -2.57
C SER A 73 -2.63 -8.59 -2.95
N ARG A 74 -2.13 -7.80 -3.91
CA ARG A 74 -0.71 -7.78 -4.29
C ARG A 74 0.17 -7.32 -3.12
N LEU A 75 -0.22 -6.26 -2.43
CA LEU A 75 0.54 -5.71 -1.31
C LEU A 75 0.52 -6.65 -0.08
N TYR A 76 -0.50 -7.49 0.06
CA TYR A 76 -0.60 -8.53 1.09
C TYR A 76 -0.24 -9.93 0.59
N SER A 77 0.46 -10.08 -0.54
CA SER A 77 0.78 -11.39 -1.13
C SER A 77 1.90 -12.16 -0.41
N GLY A 78 2.45 -11.61 0.67
CA GLY A 78 3.47 -12.26 1.49
C GLY A 78 2.89 -13.30 2.46
N ASP A 79 3.60 -13.54 3.55
CA ASP A 79 3.10 -14.39 4.63
C ASP A 79 1.93 -13.71 5.36
N GLN A 80 0.72 -14.14 5.01
CA GLN A 80 -0.51 -13.56 5.56
C GLN A 80 -0.64 -13.80 7.07
N SER A 81 0.07 -14.77 7.66
CA SER A 81 0.03 -15.02 9.11
C SER A 81 0.58 -13.85 9.93
N GLN A 82 1.34 -12.95 9.31
CA GLN A 82 1.91 -11.76 9.93
C GLN A 82 0.99 -10.53 9.82
N LEU A 83 -0.14 -10.64 9.12
CA LEU A 83 -1.07 -9.53 9.00
C LEU A 83 -1.73 -9.25 10.35
N THR A 84 -1.77 -7.97 10.70
CA THR A 84 -2.59 -7.48 11.79
C THR A 84 -4.07 -7.71 11.49
N ARG A 85 -4.91 -7.73 12.52
CA ARG A 85 -6.37 -7.84 12.39
C ARG A 85 -6.95 -6.80 11.41
N ASP A 86 -6.47 -5.56 11.47
CA ASP A 86 -6.96 -4.49 10.60
C ASP A 86 -6.54 -4.71 9.14
N GLN A 87 -5.33 -5.20 8.89
CA GLN A 87 -4.87 -5.56 7.55
C GLN A 87 -5.66 -6.74 6.98
N PHE A 88 -5.95 -7.76 7.79
CA PHE A 88 -6.86 -8.85 7.39
C PHE A 88 -8.24 -8.32 7.02
N GLN A 89 -8.77 -7.35 7.78
CA GLN A 89 -10.06 -6.73 7.46
C GLN A 89 -10.02 -5.95 6.14
N VAL A 90 -8.92 -5.23 5.85
CA VAL A 90 -8.73 -4.53 4.56
C VAL A 90 -8.67 -5.54 3.41
N LEU A 91 -7.90 -6.62 3.56
CA LEU A 91 -7.79 -7.68 2.56
C LEU A 91 -9.15 -8.34 2.28
N GLY A 92 -9.88 -8.73 3.34
CA GLY A 92 -11.23 -9.30 3.20
C GLY A 92 -12.21 -8.35 2.49
N LYS A 93 -12.20 -7.05 2.87
CA LYS A 93 -13.01 -6.03 2.19
C LYS A 93 -12.64 -5.89 0.71
N ALA A 94 -11.36 -5.95 0.35
CA ALA A 94 -10.94 -5.87 -1.05
C ALA A 94 -11.47 -7.06 -1.86
N HIS A 95 -11.37 -8.29 -1.34
CA HIS A 95 -11.97 -9.48 -1.97
C HIS A 95 -13.49 -9.36 -2.11
N PHE A 96 -14.19 -8.86 -1.09
CA PHE A 96 -15.63 -8.59 -1.18
C PHE A 96 -15.97 -7.60 -2.30
N LYS A 97 -15.19 -6.53 -2.42
CA LYS A 97 -15.40 -5.50 -3.44
C LYS A 97 -15.04 -6.00 -4.85
N LEU A 98 -14.02 -6.84 -4.99
CA LEU A 98 -13.74 -7.53 -6.25
C LEU A 98 -14.91 -8.41 -6.68
N ALA A 99 -15.50 -9.18 -5.76
CA ALA A 99 -16.67 -10.01 -6.04
C ALA A 99 -17.85 -9.17 -6.56
N ILE A 100 -18.11 -8.01 -5.94
CA ILE A 100 -19.13 -7.06 -6.41
C ILE A 100 -18.79 -6.51 -7.81
N ALA A 101 -17.53 -6.11 -8.04
CA ALA A 101 -17.12 -5.54 -9.32
C ALA A 101 -17.23 -6.58 -10.46
N TYR A 102 -16.78 -7.82 -10.23
CA TYR A 102 -16.93 -8.91 -11.19
C TYR A 102 -18.40 -9.30 -11.42
N THR A 103 -19.23 -9.28 -10.38
CA THR A 103 -20.69 -9.47 -10.51
C THR A 103 -21.29 -8.42 -11.45
N LYS A 104 -20.90 -7.15 -11.31
CA LYS A 104 -21.34 -6.06 -12.20
C LYS A 104 -20.84 -6.23 -13.65
N LYS A 105 -19.71 -6.92 -13.86
CA LYS A 105 -19.22 -7.30 -15.19
C LYS A 105 -19.87 -8.57 -15.75
N GLY A 106 -20.60 -9.34 -14.94
CA GLY A 106 -21.10 -10.66 -15.33
C GLY A 106 -20.03 -11.76 -15.36
N TRP A 107 -18.87 -11.52 -14.74
CA TRP A 107 -17.78 -12.49 -14.65
C TRP A 107 -17.99 -13.39 -13.42
N TRP A 108 -19.01 -14.24 -13.50
CA TRP A 108 -19.57 -14.94 -12.34
C TRP A 108 -18.60 -15.88 -11.62
N GLU A 109 -17.75 -16.61 -12.35
CA GLU A 109 -16.77 -17.51 -11.74
C GLU A 109 -15.71 -16.74 -10.92
N TYR A 110 -15.18 -15.66 -11.50
CA TYR A 110 -14.26 -14.76 -10.78
C TYR A 110 -14.96 -14.13 -9.57
N ALA A 111 -16.21 -13.68 -9.73
CA ALA A 111 -16.99 -13.14 -8.63
C ALA A 111 -17.14 -14.15 -7.48
N LEU A 112 -17.44 -15.41 -7.80
CA LEU A 112 -17.60 -16.48 -6.81
C LEU A 112 -16.30 -16.76 -6.06
N ASN A 113 -15.18 -16.84 -6.77
CA ASN A 113 -13.87 -17.06 -6.17
C ASN A 113 -13.52 -15.97 -5.16
N GLU A 114 -13.72 -14.70 -5.53
CA GLU A 114 -13.42 -13.58 -4.64
C GLU A 114 -14.40 -13.48 -3.47
N ALA A 115 -15.68 -13.82 -3.67
CA ALA A 115 -16.67 -13.86 -2.59
C ALA A 115 -16.31 -14.93 -1.55
N LYS A 116 -15.88 -16.12 -2.00
CA LYS A 116 -15.39 -17.20 -1.13
C LYS A 116 -14.15 -16.79 -0.35
N ARG A 117 -13.15 -16.20 -1.01
CA ARG A 117 -11.96 -15.67 -0.34
C ARG A 117 -12.30 -14.64 0.74
N SER A 118 -13.22 -13.71 0.43
CA SER A 118 -13.70 -12.74 1.41
C SER A 118 -14.34 -13.41 2.63
N PHE A 119 -15.18 -14.43 2.39
CA PHE A 119 -15.81 -15.21 3.44
C PHE A 119 -14.77 -15.95 4.29
N ASP A 120 -13.77 -16.58 3.68
CA ASP A 120 -12.72 -17.32 4.38
C ASP A 120 -11.87 -16.40 5.27
N ILE A 121 -11.60 -15.16 4.83
CA ILE A 121 -10.81 -14.18 5.58
C ILE A 121 -11.61 -13.58 6.75
N SER A 122 -12.84 -13.14 6.47
CA SER A 122 -13.68 -12.48 7.47
C SER A 122 -15.12 -12.93 7.33
N PRO A 123 -15.46 -14.12 7.86
CA PRO A 123 -16.81 -14.67 7.77
C PRO A 123 -17.84 -13.69 8.33
N ASN A 124 -18.82 -13.33 7.51
CA ASN A 124 -19.94 -12.48 7.91
C ASN A 124 -21.15 -12.76 7.01
N LYS A 125 -22.31 -12.26 7.43
CA LYS A 125 -23.58 -12.47 6.74
C LYS A 125 -23.54 -11.97 5.29
N ASP A 126 -23.02 -10.77 5.04
CA ASP A 126 -23.00 -10.18 3.70
C ASP A 126 -22.17 -11.01 2.72
N CYS A 127 -21.04 -11.55 3.16
CA CYS A 127 -20.20 -12.42 2.34
C CYS A 127 -20.88 -13.76 2.06
N HIS A 128 -21.52 -14.36 3.07
CA HIS A 128 -22.28 -15.59 2.91
C HIS A 128 -23.43 -15.42 1.92
N ASP A 129 -24.22 -14.35 2.06
CA ASP A 129 -25.34 -14.04 1.19
C ASP A 129 -24.85 -13.77 -0.25
N LEU A 130 -23.74 -13.06 -0.43
CA LEU A 130 -23.15 -12.80 -1.74
C LEU A 130 -22.71 -14.09 -2.45
N VAL A 131 -22.06 -15.02 -1.75
CA VAL A 131 -21.70 -16.34 -2.31
C VAL A 131 -22.94 -17.06 -2.81
N GLY A 132 -23.98 -17.17 -1.97
CA GLY A 132 -25.23 -17.85 -2.34
C GLY A 132 -25.92 -17.21 -3.55
N LEU A 133 -25.99 -15.88 -3.61
CA LEU A 133 -26.57 -15.16 -4.75
C LEU A 133 -25.81 -15.43 -6.05
N ILE A 134 -24.47 -15.47 -6.01
CA ILE A 134 -23.64 -15.74 -7.18
C ILE A 134 -23.82 -17.20 -7.64
N GLU A 135 -23.86 -18.17 -6.71
CA GLU A 135 -24.07 -19.59 -7.04
C GLU A 135 -25.44 -19.84 -7.69
N ILE A 136 -26.50 -19.20 -7.18
CA ILE A 136 -27.83 -19.22 -7.80
C ILE A 136 -27.76 -18.65 -9.23
N LYS A 137 -27.03 -17.55 -9.42
CA LYS A 137 -26.94 -16.92 -10.74
C LYS A 137 -26.19 -17.79 -11.76
N ILE A 138 -25.12 -18.47 -11.33
CA ILE A 138 -24.36 -19.40 -12.16
C ILE A 138 -25.24 -20.59 -12.56
N SER A 139 -25.97 -21.20 -11.62
CA SER A 139 -26.81 -22.37 -11.91
C SER A 139 -27.95 -22.05 -12.90
N GLN A 140 -28.52 -20.85 -12.81
CA GLN A 140 -29.49 -20.36 -13.79
C GLN A 140 -28.88 -20.20 -15.19
N GLY A 141 -27.64 -19.70 -15.29
CA GLY A 141 -26.95 -19.49 -16.56
C GLY A 141 -26.48 -20.77 -17.25
N VAL A 142 -26.19 -21.84 -16.50
CA VAL A 142 -25.84 -23.16 -17.05
C VAL A 142 -27.06 -23.90 -17.59
N SER A 143 -28.26 -23.51 -17.17
CA SER A 143 -29.52 -24.15 -17.56
C SER A 143 -30.20 -23.47 -18.76
N SER A 144 -29.52 -22.50 -19.41
CA SER A 144 -30.00 -21.75 -20.58
C SER A 144 -29.22 -22.14 -21.84
#